data_AF-A0A7C5M6H1-F1
#
_entry.id   AF-A0A7C5M6H1-F1
#
_cell.length_a   1.000
_cell.length_b   1.000
_cell.length_c   1.000
_cell.angle_alpha   90.00
_cell.angle_beta   90.00
_cell.angle_gamma   90.00
#
_symmetry.space_group_name_H-M   'P 1'
#
loop_
_entity.id
_entity.type
_entity.pdbx_description
1 polymer ?
#
loop_
_entity_poly.entity_id
_entity_poly.type
_entity_poly.pdbx_seq_one_letter_code
_entity_poly.pdbx_strand_id
1 'polypeptide(L)'
;MLMCKTMARWCAATVVGTMFGCLVGSSVARADDIWLLDFEKAKQLAAKEKKDLLIEFTGSDWCPPCKQLAARVLHTEVFEKKIPGEFVLLKVDRRNDTSGQSEAEQKMVKEMLKKYQIEGFPTIMLLDSQGQPYASRVGYSGAAADQYVDELIKLKAKRAKRDELMQKAQSVKGDDKAKLLAQVLDLVGDDLAGYYSQLIDEIVAADPDDSTGLKSKYAQLKANREFDKALQALLQSLTSKDQLGEAAKKIDELLEKHHPGAELHQQSLFLKFRMLYQSNREAAREALEAAIEVDPNSAMAGQLKGVMRRAFKESEKKEEKKDGDSK
;
A
#
# COMPACT_ATOMS: atom_id res chain seq x y z
N MET A 1 -27.60 77.33 34.71
CA MET A 1 -26.46 77.15 33.79
C MET A 1 -27.01 77.12 32.36
N LEU A 2 -26.51 78.06 31.55
CA LEU A 2 -26.60 78.31 30.09
C LEU A 2 -27.39 77.29 29.23
N MET A 3 -28.44 77.65 28.50
CA MET A 3 -28.48 78.33 27.18
C MET A 3 -27.45 77.81 26.15
N CYS A 4 -27.89 77.27 25.00
CA CYS A 4 -27.84 77.96 23.69
C CYS A 4 -28.24 77.04 22.50
N LYS A 5 -28.77 77.69 21.46
CA LYS A 5 -29.22 77.20 20.14
C LYS A 5 -28.05 76.72 19.26
N THR A 6 -28.31 75.88 18.24
CA THR A 6 -28.34 76.26 16.79
C THR A 6 -28.47 75.07 15.83
N MET A 7 -29.18 75.32 14.73
CA MET A 7 -29.26 74.51 13.49
C MET A 7 -27.94 74.57 12.69
N ALA A 8 -27.64 73.57 11.85
CA ALA A 8 -27.07 73.78 10.51
C ALA A 8 -27.15 72.52 9.63
N ARG A 9 -27.35 72.76 8.33
CA ARG A 9 -27.57 71.84 7.21
C ARG A 9 -26.26 71.36 6.56
N TRP A 10 -26.36 70.20 5.92
CA TRP A 10 -25.77 69.78 4.62
C TRP A 10 -24.24 69.77 4.44
N CYS A 11 -23.72 68.62 4.01
CA CYS A 11 -23.00 68.51 2.74
C CYS A 11 -22.88 67.04 2.31
N ALA A 12 -23.43 66.75 1.12
CA ALA A 12 -23.19 65.52 0.39
C ALA A 12 -21.75 65.52 -0.15
N ALA A 13 -21.03 64.42 0.01
CA ALA A 13 -19.77 64.18 -0.69
C ALA A 13 -19.89 62.87 -1.47
N THR A 14 -20.17 63.01 -2.76
CA THR A 14 -20.12 61.95 -3.76
C THR A 14 -18.67 61.53 -3.95
N VAL A 15 -18.29 60.35 -3.48
CA VAL A 15 -16.97 59.76 -3.78
C VAL A 15 -17.05 59.07 -5.14
N VAL A 16 -16.44 59.69 -6.14
CA VAL A 16 -16.15 59.06 -7.44
C VAL A 16 -15.00 58.09 -7.22
N GLY A 17 -15.32 56.81 -7.08
CA GLY A 17 -14.33 55.74 -7.00
C GLY A 17 -13.83 55.37 -8.39
N THR A 18 -12.63 55.82 -8.74
CA THR A 18 -11.90 55.39 -9.94
C THR A 18 -11.58 53.90 -9.82
N MET A 19 -12.24 53.09 -10.65
CA MET A 19 -11.99 51.65 -10.79
C MET A 19 -10.59 51.44 -11.39
N PHE A 20 -9.58 51.19 -10.56
CA PHE A 20 -8.27 50.74 -11.00
C PHE A 20 -8.39 49.25 -11.36
N GLY A 21 -8.49 48.96 -12.66
CA GLY A 21 -8.51 47.60 -13.20
C GLY A 21 -7.18 46.91 -12.90
N CYS A 22 -7.17 46.05 -11.88
CA CYS A 22 -6.06 45.16 -11.59
C CYS A 22 -6.07 44.03 -12.64
N LEU A 23 -5.26 44.16 -13.68
CA LEU A 23 -4.90 43.06 -14.58
C LEU A 23 -4.14 42.02 -13.75
N VAL A 24 -4.86 41.03 -13.22
CA VAL A 24 -4.26 39.85 -12.60
C VAL A 24 -3.68 39.01 -13.73
N GLY A 25 -2.37 39.16 -13.97
CA GLY A 25 -1.62 38.24 -14.82
C GLY A 25 -1.74 36.84 -14.22
N SER A 26 -2.45 35.94 -14.91
CA SER A 26 -2.47 34.53 -14.55
C SER A 26 -1.13 33.93 -14.92
N SER A 27 -0.23 33.82 -13.94
CA SER A 27 0.94 32.95 -14.04
C SER A 27 0.42 31.53 -14.21
N VAL A 28 0.62 30.94 -15.39
CA VAL A 28 0.42 29.50 -15.58
C VAL A 28 1.44 28.81 -14.67
N ALA A 29 0.95 28.24 -13.56
CA ALA A 29 1.75 27.37 -12.71
C ALA A 29 2.33 26.26 -13.58
N ARG A 30 3.63 25.95 -13.46
CA ARG A 30 4.18 24.78 -14.17
C ARG A 30 3.54 23.52 -13.61
N ALA A 31 3.45 22.48 -14.43
CA ALA A 31 2.95 21.15 -14.04
C ALA A 31 3.61 20.59 -12.76
N ASP A 32 4.87 20.96 -12.47
CA ASP A 32 5.57 20.57 -11.24
C ASP A 32 5.21 21.42 -10.01
N ASP A 33 4.67 22.63 -10.18
CA ASP A 33 4.42 23.57 -9.09
C ASP A 33 3.20 23.17 -8.23
N ILE A 34 2.33 22.27 -8.73
CA ILE A 34 1.16 21.78 -8.00
C ILE A 34 1.49 20.61 -7.06
N TRP A 35 2.69 20.03 -7.16
CA TRP A 35 3.09 18.85 -6.37
C TRP A 35 3.93 19.25 -5.15
N LEU A 36 3.50 18.80 -3.98
CA LEU A 36 4.30 18.91 -2.77
C LEU A 36 5.38 17.83 -2.71
N LEU A 37 6.45 18.13 -1.99
CA LEU A 37 7.59 17.23 -1.73
C LEU A 37 7.77 16.97 -0.22
N ASP A 38 6.75 17.29 0.58
CA ASP A 38 6.78 17.21 2.04
C ASP A 38 5.44 16.65 2.52
N PHE A 39 5.48 15.44 3.09
CA PHE A 39 4.28 14.69 3.46
C PHE A 39 3.49 15.36 4.59
N GLU A 40 4.18 15.93 5.58
CA GLU A 40 3.49 16.57 6.70
C GLU A 40 2.82 17.88 6.26
N LYS A 41 3.47 18.65 5.38
CA LYS A 41 2.82 19.81 4.75
C LYS A 41 1.62 19.39 3.90
N ALA A 42 1.74 18.30 3.14
CA ALA A 42 0.63 17.78 2.34
C ALA A 42 -0.55 17.39 3.22
N LYS A 43 -0.33 16.66 4.32
CA LYS A 43 -1.38 16.32 5.29
C LYS A 43 -2.04 17.55 5.92
N GLN A 44 -1.24 18.52 6.35
CA GLN A 44 -1.75 19.77 6.93
C GLN A 44 -2.61 20.54 5.93
N LEU A 45 -2.18 20.62 4.68
CA LEU A 45 -2.94 21.28 3.61
C LEU A 45 -4.22 20.51 3.29
N ALA A 46 -4.16 19.19 3.19
CA ALA A 46 -5.32 18.33 2.95
C ALA A 46 -6.38 18.50 4.04
N ALA A 47 -5.97 18.50 5.31
CA ALA A 47 -6.87 18.76 6.44
C ALA A 47 -7.47 20.17 6.39
N LYS A 48 -6.65 21.20 6.11
CA LYS A 48 -7.09 22.60 6.02
C LYS A 48 -8.09 22.81 4.89
N GLU A 49 -7.85 22.22 3.73
CA GLU A 49 -8.69 22.36 2.52
C GLU A 49 -9.84 21.35 2.47
N LYS A 50 -9.93 20.43 3.45
CA LYS A 50 -10.90 19.33 3.48
C LYS A 50 -10.82 18.46 2.21
N LYS A 51 -9.61 18.25 1.73
CA LYS A 51 -9.29 17.39 0.58
C LYS A 51 -8.63 16.10 1.05
N ASP A 52 -8.70 15.11 0.19
CA ASP A 52 -7.91 13.89 0.34
C ASP A 52 -6.50 14.12 -0.24
N LEU A 53 -5.60 13.17 -0.04
CA LEU A 53 -4.26 13.16 -0.61
C LEU A 53 -4.21 12.23 -1.82
N LEU A 54 -3.56 12.67 -2.89
CA LEU A 54 -3.08 11.80 -3.96
C LEU A 54 -1.56 11.80 -3.91
N ILE A 55 -1.00 10.62 -3.67
CA ILE A 55 0.43 10.40 -3.63
C ILE A 55 0.87 9.66 -4.88
N GLU A 56 1.80 10.24 -5.63
CA GLU A 56 2.51 9.57 -6.71
C GLU A 56 3.86 9.05 -6.19
N PHE A 57 4.00 7.72 -6.12
CA PHE A 57 5.29 7.07 -5.95
C PHE A 57 5.88 6.79 -7.33
N THR A 58 7.02 7.39 -7.62
CA THR A 58 7.58 7.45 -8.98
C THR A 58 9.10 7.28 -8.99
N GLY A 59 9.63 7.07 -10.19
CA GLY A 59 11.07 7.02 -10.45
C GLY A 59 11.38 7.83 -11.70
N SER A 60 11.43 9.15 -11.56
CA SER A 60 11.31 10.07 -12.71
C SER A 60 12.45 9.96 -13.73
N ASP A 61 13.63 9.46 -13.34
CA ASP A 61 14.82 9.34 -14.20
C ASP A 61 15.03 7.92 -14.76
N TRP A 62 14.58 6.85 -14.08
CA TRP A 62 14.85 5.47 -14.50
C TRP A 62 13.61 4.61 -14.84
N CYS A 63 12.39 5.03 -14.51
CA CYS A 63 11.17 4.22 -14.70
C CYS A 63 10.41 4.63 -15.98
N PRO A 64 10.43 3.82 -17.07
CA PRO A 64 9.69 4.15 -18.29
C PRO A 64 8.17 4.28 -18.13
N PRO A 65 7.44 3.37 -17.43
CA PRO A 65 5.99 3.53 -17.27
C PRO A 65 5.65 4.76 -16.41
N CYS A 66 6.51 5.16 -15.49
CA CYS A 66 6.34 6.39 -14.71
C CYS A 66 6.40 7.63 -15.61
N LYS A 67 7.42 7.72 -16.46
CA LYS A 67 7.55 8.81 -17.45
C LYS A 67 6.34 8.87 -18.40
N GLN A 68 5.80 7.70 -18.78
CA GLN A 68 4.59 7.63 -19.61
C GLN A 68 3.35 8.14 -18.86
N LEU A 69 3.14 7.72 -17.61
CA LEU A 69 2.01 8.19 -16.80
C LEU A 69 2.08 9.71 -16.60
N ALA A 70 3.26 10.24 -16.29
CA ALA A 70 3.47 11.67 -16.13
C ALA A 70 3.10 12.44 -17.42
N ALA A 71 3.67 12.05 -18.56
CA ALA A 71 3.46 12.73 -19.84
C ALA A 71 2.03 12.60 -20.39
N ARG A 72 1.39 11.43 -20.21
CA ARG A 72 0.08 11.13 -20.82
C ARG A 72 -1.09 11.45 -19.92
N VAL A 73 -0.86 11.66 -18.62
CA VAL A 73 -1.92 11.91 -17.65
C VAL A 73 -1.56 13.06 -16.72
N LEU A 74 -0.53 12.92 -15.90
CA LEU A 74 -0.31 13.84 -14.76
C LEU A 74 0.05 15.28 -15.17
N HIS A 75 0.64 15.46 -16.35
CA HIS A 75 1.00 16.77 -16.94
C HIS A 75 0.04 17.20 -18.06
N THR A 76 -1.16 16.62 -18.11
CA THR A 76 -2.18 17.02 -19.08
C THR A 76 -3.10 18.06 -18.48
N GLU A 77 -3.67 18.94 -19.32
CA GLU A 77 -4.59 19.97 -18.85
C GLU A 77 -5.80 19.41 -18.09
N VAL A 78 -6.31 18.23 -18.48
CA VAL A 78 -7.45 17.62 -17.78
C VAL A 78 -7.07 17.29 -16.33
N PHE A 79 -5.88 16.74 -16.11
CA PHE A 79 -5.42 16.41 -14.77
C PHE A 79 -5.21 17.69 -13.95
N GLU A 80 -4.46 18.65 -14.49
CA GLU A 80 -4.14 19.91 -13.81
C GLU A 80 -5.38 20.75 -13.47
N LYS A 81 -6.44 20.67 -14.28
CA LYS A 81 -7.70 21.38 -14.04
C LYS A 81 -8.61 20.67 -13.03
N LYS A 82 -8.68 19.33 -13.05
CA LYS A 82 -9.66 18.58 -12.24
C LYS A 82 -9.09 18.12 -10.90
N ILE A 83 -7.91 17.50 -10.90
CA ILE A 83 -7.40 16.76 -9.73
C ILE A 83 -7.05 17.68 -8.54
N PRO A 84 -6.41 18.86 -8.71
CA PRO A 84 -6.13 19.75 -7.59
C PRO A 84 -7.38 20.29 -6.88
N GLY A 85 -8.55 20.26 -7.53
CA GLY A 85 -9.84 20.57 -6.89
C GLY A 85 -10.28 19.49 -5.90
N GLU A 86 -9.82 18.25 -6.09
CA GLU A 86 -10.28 17.07 -5.38
C GLU A 86 -9.28 16.55 -4.35
N PHE A 87 -7.98 16.76 -4.62
CA PHE A 87 -6.86 16.21 -3.86
C PHE A 87 -5.74 17.24 -3.64
N VAL A 88 -5.03 17.10 -2.53
CA VAL A 88 -3.69 17.66 -2.36
C VAL A 88 -2.68 16.67 -2.91
N LEU A 89 -1.77 17.16 -3.76
CA LEU A 89 -0.84 16.34 -4.52
C LEU A 89 0.51 16.24 -3.83
N LEU A 90 1.02 15.02 -3.68
CA LEU A 90 2.35 14.74 -3.15
C LEU A 90 3.11 13.84 -4.12
N LYS A 91 4.35 14.22 -4.44
CA LYS A 91 5.26 13.41 -5.24
C LYS A 91 6.32 12.79 -4.32
N VAL A 92 6.46 11.47 -4.42
CA VAL A 92 7.50 10.67 -3.75
C VAL A 92 8.38 10.06 -4.84
N ASP A 93 9.42 10.80 -5.22
CA ASP A 93 10.28 10.45 -6.34
C ASP A 93 11.56 9.73 -5.87
N ARG A 94 11.61 8.42 -6.14
CA ARG A 94 12.80 7.60 -5.90
C ARG A 94 13.74 7.73 -7.09
N ARG A 95 14.64 8.72 -7.07
CA ARG A 95 15.61 8.96 -8.15
C ARG A 95 16.87 8.09 -8.02
N ASN A 96 17.54 7.83 -9.15
CA ASN A 96 18.92 7.36 -9.14
C ASN A 96 19.88 8.53 -8.96
N ASP A 97 19.62 9.65 -9.64
CA ASP A 97 20.34 10.91 -9.42
C ASP A 97 19.66 11.75 -8.34
N THR A 98 20.23 11.74 -7.14
CA THR A 98 19.74 12.48 -5.99
C THR A 98 20.39 13.86 -5.83
N SER A 99 21.21 14.33 -6.79
CA SER A 99 21.91 15.62 -6.69
C SER A 99 20.96 16.82 -6.56
N GLY A 100 19.74 16.69 -7.07
CA GLY A 100 18.67 17.69 -6.94
C GLY A 100 17.75 17.52 -5.74
N GLN A 101 17.96 16.52 -4.87
CA GLN A 101 17.10 16.24 -3.72
C GLN A 101 17.78 16.64 -2.41
N SER A 102 17.06 17.39 -1.57
CA SER A 102 17.52 17.67 -0.21
C SER A 102 17.65 16.39 0.62
N GLU A 103 18.50 16.38 1.65
CA GLU A 103 18.62 15.24 2.57
C GLU A 103 17.28 14.88 3.24
N ALA A 104 16.49 15.90 3.58
CA ALA A 104 15.17 15.74 4.16
C ALA A 104 14.20 15.04 3.20
N GLU A 105 14.22 15.42 1.91
CA GLU A 105 13.43 14.77 0.87
C GLU A 105 13.86 13.32 0.66
N GLN A 106 15.16 13.05 0.55
CA GLN A 106 15.68 11.69 0.39
C GLN A 106 15.29 10.79 1.58
N LYS A 107 15.32 11.34 2.81
CA LYS A 107 14.86 10.64 4.02
C LYS A 107 13.35 10.37 3.94
N MET A 108 12.55 11.37 3.59
CA MET A 108 11.10 11.24 3.41
C MET A 108 10.78 10.14 2.39
N VAL A 109 11.45 10.13 1.23
CA VAL A 109 11.24 9.11 0.19
C VAL A 109 11.50 7.71 0.74
N LYS A 110 12.64 7.48 1.41
CA LYS A 110 12.96 6.18 2.01
C LYS A 110 11.92 5.75 3.05
N GLU A 111 11.52 6.67 3.93
CA GLU A 111 10.54 6.41 4.98
C GLU A 111 9.15 6.12 4.39
N MET A 112 8.73 6.85 3.37
CA MET A 112 7.43 6.68 2.72
C MET A 112 7.34 5.40 1.92
N LEU A 113 8.38 5.04 1.16
CA LEU A 113 8.43 3.75 0.44
C LEU A 113 8.32 2.58 1.42
N LYS A 114 8.99 2.67 2.58
CA LYS A 114 8.90 1.65 3.63
C LYS A 114 7.53 1.64 4.32
N LYS A 115 7.03 2.83 4.68
CA LYS A 115 5.76 3.00 5.40
C LYS A 115 4.58 2.46 4.60
N TYR A 116 4.56 2.74 3.30
CA TYR A 116 3.50 2.32 2.40
C TYR A 116 3.84 1.06 1.59
N GLN A 117 4.90 0.33 1.99
CA GLN A 117 5.31 -0.95 1.42
C GLN A 117 5.29 -0.95 -0.12
N ILE A 118 5.89 0.08 -0.72
CA ILE A 118 5.85 0.28 -2.17
C ILE A 118 6.80 -0.69 -2.85
N GLU A 119 6.25 -1.63 -3.61
CA GLU A 119 7.00 -2.68 -4.31
C GLU A 119 7.10 -2.44 -5.83
N GLY A 120 6.25 -1.57 -6.38
CA GLY A 120 6.17 -1.30 -7.82
C GLY A 120 6.00 0.18 -8.16
N PHE A 121 6.42 0.55 -9.38
CA PHE A 121 6.35 1.92 -9.88
C PHE A 121 5.75 1.97 -11.30
N PRO A 122 4.96 3.00 -11.65
CA PRO A 122 4.44 4.03 -10.73
C PRO A 122 3.40 3.40 -9.77
N THR A 123 3.23 3.99 -8.59
CA THR A 123 2.10 3.66 -7.71
C THR A 123 1.36 4.95 -7.35
N ILE A 124 0.05 4.99 -7.60
CA ILE A 124 -0.83 6.05 -7.10
C ILE A 124 -1.56 5.54 -5.87
N MET A 125 -1.52 6.31 -4.78
CA MET A 125 -2.31 6.04 -3.57
C MET A 125 -3.21 7.23 -3.24
N LEU A 126 -4.47 6.92 -2.88
CA LEU A 126 -5.42 7.90 -2.36
C LEU A 126 -5.61 7.68 -0.87
N LEU A 127 -5.37 8.72 -0.09
CA LEU A 127 -5.43 8.71 1.37
C LEU A 127 -6.38 9.81 1.83
N ASP A 128 -7.01 9.63 2.99
CA ASP A 128 -7.68 10.76 3.64
C ASP A 128 -6.66 11.74 4.24
N SER A 129 -7.17 12.85 4.78
CA SER A 129 -6.35 13.90 5.42
C SER A 129 -5.51 13.40 6.63
N GLN A 130 -5.89 12.28 7.24
CA GLN A 130 -5.18 11.66 8.36
C GLN A 130 -4.01 10.79 7.87
N GLY A 131 -3.98 10.46 6.58
CA GLY A 131 -2.99 9.59 5.96
C GLY A 131 -3.38 8.12 5.96
N GLN A 132 -4.68 7.80 6.08
CA GLN A 132 -5.20 6.44 5.96
C GLN A 132 -5.56 6.15 4.49
N PRO A 133 -4.89 5.20 3.82
CA PRO A 133 -5.16 4.88 2.42
C PRO A 133 -6.51 4.16 2.24
N TYR A 134 -7.23 4.50 1.19
CA TYR A 134 -8.50 3.85 0.81
C TYR A 134 -8.54 3.36 -0.64
N ALA A 135 -7.56 3.73 -1.46
CA ALA A 135 -7.37 3.17 -2.79
C ALA A 135 -5.90 3.22 -3.20
N SER A 136 -5.46 2.25 -4.00
CA SER A 136 -4.14 2.20 -4.62
C SER A 136 -4.24 1.67 -6.04
N ARG A 137 -3.27 2.05 -6.88
CA ARG A 137 -3.09 1.56 -8.24
C ARG A 137 -1.61 1.43 -8.53
N VAL A 138 -1.18 0.24 -8.94
CA VAL A 138 0.21 -0.05 -9.30
C VAL A 138 0.32 -0.20 -10.82
N GLY A 139 1.35 0.43 -11.39
CA GLY A 139 1.64 0.43 -12.82
C GLY A 139 0.81 1.43 -13.61
N TYR A 140 1.10 1.51 -14.91
CA TYR A 140 0.33 2.27 -15.88
C TYR A 140 0.24 1.48 -17.19
N SER A 141 -0.98 1.23 -17.65
CA SER A 141 -1.28 0.39 -18.83
C SER A 141 -1.66 1.20 -20.07
N GLY A 142 -1.43 2.51 -20.09
CA GLY A 142 -1.73 3.37 -21.24
C GLY A 142 -3.15 3.93 -21.28
N ALA A 143 -3.87 3.94 -20.16
CA ALA A 143 -5.20 4.56 -20.07
C ALA A 143 -5.18 6.04 -20.52
N ALA A 144 -6.25 6.49 -21.18
CA ALA A 144 -6.41 7.88 -21.58
C ALA A 144 -6.56 8.82 -20.37
N ALA A 145 -6.11 10.07 -20.51
CA ALA A 145 -6.06 11.04 -19.41
C ALA A 145 -7.43 11.27 -18.76
N ASP A 146 -8.47 11.52 -19.55
CA ASP A 146 -9.83 11.74 -19.05
C ASP A 146 -10.35 10.53 -18.25
N GLN A 147 -10.18 9.33 -18.81
CA GLN A 147 -10.60 8.09 -18.15
C GLN A 147 -9.85 7.91 -16.82
N TYR A 148 -8.53 8.12 -16.82
CA TYR A 148 -7.72 7.95 -15.61
C TYR A 148 -8.13 8.93 -14.51
N VAL A 149 -8.32 10.21 -14.86
CA VAL A 149 -8.77 11.26 -13.94
C VAL A 149 -10.15 10.96 -13.38
N ASP A 150 -11.11 10.59 -14.23
CA ASP A 150 -12.47 10.28 -13.79
C ASP A 150 -12.49 9.05 -12.86
N GLU A 151 -11.66 8.05 -13.13
CA GLU A 151 -11.50 6.88 -12.26
C GLU A 151 -10.90 7.23 -10.90
N LEU A 152 -9.88 8.11 -10.83
CA LEU A 152 -9.34 8.60 -9.56
C LEU A 152 -10.41 9.31 -8.72
N ILE A 153 -11.20 10.18 -9.34
CA ILE A 153 -12.26 10.93 -8.65
C ILE A 153 -13.35 9.97 -8.14
N LYS A 154 -13.74 8.98 -8.96
CA LYS A 154 -14.73 7.95 -8.55
C LYS A 154 -14.30 7.18 -7.31
N LEU A 155 -13.01 6.96 -7.10
CA LEU A 155 -12.50 6.25 -5.92
C LEU A 155 -12.77 7.00 -4.61
N LYS A 156 -13.05 8.31 -4.62
CA LYS A 156 -13.50 9.05 -3.41
C LYS A 156 -14.80 8.50 -2.82
N ALA A 157 -15.65 7.86 -3.64
CA ALA A 157 -16.83 7.18 -3.14
C ALA A 157 -16.48 6.03 -2.19
N LYS A 158 -15.33 5.36 -2.37
CA LYS A 158 -14.83 4.36 -1.42
C LYS A 158 -14.54 4.99 -0.06
N ARG A 159 -13.87 6.14 -0.02
CA ARG A 159 -13.60 6.89 1.22
C ARG A 159 -14.90 7.28 1.94
N ALA A 160 -15.89 7.79 1.21
CA ALA A 160 -17.19 8.12 1.81
C ALA A 160 -17.88 6.88 2.41
N LYS A 161 -17.90 5.77 1.67
CA LYS A 161 -18.55 4.54 2.14
C LYS A 161 -17.83 3.89 3.31
N ARG A 162 -16.49 3.89 3.29
CA ARG A 162 -15.64 3.45 4.40
C ARG A 162 -16.01 4.18 5.68
N ASP A 163 -16.05 5.51 5.64
CA ASP A 163 -16.34 6.33 6.82
C ASP A 163 -17.78 6.12 7.33
N GLU A 164 -18.75 5.98 6.42
CA GLU A 164 -20.13 5.64 6.76
C GLU A 164 -20.22 4.30 7.50
N LEU A 165 -19.51 3.26 7.02
CA LEU A 165 -19.47 1.95 7.65
C LEU A 165 -18.80 2.01 9.03
N MET A 166 -17.67 2.72 9.14
CA MET A 166 -16.99 2.92 10.42
C MET A 166 -17.86 3.67 11.43
N GLN A 167 -18.59 4.70 10.99
CA GLN A 167 -19.51 5.44 11.86
C GLN A 167 -20.68 4.56 12.32
N LYS A 168 -21.27 3.76 11.42
CA LYS A 168 -22.31 2.79 11.77
C LYS A 168 -21.80 1.76 12.78
N ALA A 169 -20.58 1.26 12.60
CA ALA A 169 -19.96 0.29 13.49
C ALA A 169 -19.77 0.82 14.93
N GLN A 170 -19.61 2.13 15.11
CA GLN A 170 -19.56 2.75 16.45
C GLN A 170 -20.89 2.68 17.20
N SER A 171 -22.02 2.53 16.49
CA SER A 171 -23.36 2.54 17.07
C SER A 171 -23.90 1.14 17.41
N VAL A 172 -23.16 0.09 17.08
CA VAL A 172 -23.53 -1.32 17.31
C VAL A 172 -22.43 -2.08 18.06
N LYS A 173 -22.73 -3.30 18.52
CA LYS A 173 -21.81 -4.15 19.28
C LYS A 173 -21.87 -5.59 18.76
N GLY A 174 -20.94 -6.43 19.21
CA GLY A 174 -20.90 -7.85 18.86
C GLY A 174 -20.77 -8.09 17.36
N ASP A 175 -21.34 -9.19 16.89
CA ASP A 175 -21.32 -9.65 15.51
C ASP A 175 -21.68 -8.58 14.48
N ASP A 176 -22.65 -7.71 14.78
CA ASP A 176 -23.05 -6.63 13.87
C ASP A 176 -21.95 -5.58 13.69
N LYS A 177 -21.20 -5.28 14.75
CA LYS A 177 -20.00 -4.44 14.66
C LYS A 177 -18.92 -5.15 13.83
N ALA A 178 -18.66 -6.43 14.10
CA ALA A 178 -17.68 -7.22 13.36
C ALA A 178 -17.98 -7.23 11.85
N LYS A 179 -19.24 -7.46 11.45
CA LYS A 179 -19.69 -7.48 10.04
C LYS A 179 -19.55 -6.12 9.36
N LEU A 180 -19.86 -5.03 10.04
CA LEU A 180 -19.71 -3.68 9.46
C LEU A 180 -18.25 -3.32 9.24
N LEU A 181 -17.38 -3.65 10.20
CA LEU A 181 -15.94 -3.43 10.06
C LEU A 181 -15.33 -4.36 9.00
N ALA A 182 -15.78 -5.60 8.87
CA ALA A 182 -15.37 -6.50 7.79
C ALA A 182 -15.68 -5.91 6.40
N GLN A 183 -16.85 -5.31 6.22
CA GLN A 183 -17.21 -4.62 4.97
C GLN A 183 -16.27 -3.45 4.65
N VAL A 184 -15.67 -2.80 5.66
CA VAL A 184 -14.64 -1.78 5.42
C VAL A 184 -13.41 -2.39 4.77
N LEU A 185 -12.95 -3.53 5.29
CA LEU A 185 -11.77 -4.23 4.76
C LEU A 185 -12.04 -4.77 3.35
N ASP A 186 -13.22 -5.34 3.11
CA ASP A 186 -13.62 -5.82 1.77
C ASP A 186 -13.70 -4.66 0.75
N LEU A 187 -14.14 -3.47 1.18
CA LEU A 187 -14.25 -2.28 0.33
C LEU A 187 -12.87 -1.73 -0.10
N VAL A 188 -11.92 -1.66 0.82
CA VAL A 188 -10.56 -1.14 0.55
C VAL A 188 -9.68 -2.18 -0.14
N GLY A 189 -9.94 -3.46 0.10
CA GLY A 189 -9.22 -4.59 -0.49
C GLY A 189 -8.01 -5.04 0.33
N ASP A 190 -7.54 -6.25 0.02
CA ASP A 190 -6.48 -6.93 0.78
C ASP A 190 -5.14 -6.18 0.74
N ASP A 191 -4.83 -5.51 -0.37
CA ASP A 191 -3.61 -4.70 -0.50
C ASP A 191 -3.53 -3.57 0.53
N LEU A 192 -4.69 -3.05 0.95
CA LEU A 192 -4.76 -1.92 1.88
C LEU A 192 -5.16 -2.30 3.29
N ALA A 193 -5.69 -3.50 3.52
CA ALA A 193 -6.12 -3.90 4.86
C ALA A 193 -4.95 -3.89 5.89
N GLY A 194 -3.68 -3.84 5.45
CA GLY A 194 -2.50 -3.75 6.34
C GLY A 194 -2.43 -2.42 7.08
N TYR A 195 -3.01 -1.38 6.51
CA TYR A 195 -3.13 -0.07 7.12
C TYR A 195 -4.28 0.02 8.13
N TYR A 196 -5.07 -1.04 8.28
CA TYR A 196 -6.27 -1.09 9.12
C TYR A 196 -6.10 -2.06 10.31
N SER A 197 -4.89 -2.16 10.88
CA SER A 197 -4.58 -3.09 11.98
C SER A 197 -5.49 -2.92 13.19
N GLN A 198 -5.75 -1.67 13.60
CA GLN A 198 -6.67 -1.40 14.72
C GLN A 198 -8.10 -1.88 14.41
N LEU A 199 -8.54 -1.71 13.17
CA LEU A 199 -9.88 -2.16 12.76
C LEU A 199 -9.96 -3.69 12.73
N ILE A 200 -8.90 -4.38 12.35
CA ILE A 200 -8.78 -5.84 12.46
C ILE A 200 -8.90 -6.28 13.92
N ASP A 201 -8.19 -5.61 14.84
CA ASP A 201 -8.27 -5.92 16.27
C ASP A 201 -9.69 -5.71 16.82
N GLU A 202 -10.38 -4.65 16.35
CA GLU A 202 -11.78 -4.41 16.70
C GLU A 202 -12.75 -5.47 16.15
N ILE A 203 -12.50 -6.02 14.96
CA ILE A 203 -13.30 -7.13 14.41
C ILE A 203 -13.14 -8.37 15.29
N VAL A 204 -11.91 -8.76 15.57
CA VAL A 204 -11.59 -9.95 16.39
C VAL A 204 -12.20 -9.82 17.79
N ALA A 205 -12.14 -8.63 18.39
CA ALA A 205 -12.74 -8.36 19.70
C ALA A 205 -14.27 -8.33 19.68
N ALA A 206 -14.88 -7.96 18.56
CA ALA A 206 -16.33 -7.90 18.40
C ALA A 206 -16.99 -9.25 18.12
N ASP A 207 -16.23 -10.28 17.73
CA ASP A 207 -16.70 -11.64 17.47
C ASP A 207 -15.98 -12.67 18.37
N PRO A 208 -16.16 -12.63 19.71
CA PRO A 208 -15.36 -13.43 20.64
C PRO A 208 -15.57 -14.94 20.48
N ASP A 209 -16.78 -15.36 20.12
CA ASP A 209 -17.15 -16.78 19.95
C ASP A 209 -16.94 -17.27 18.51
N ASP A 210 -16.43 -16.41 17.62
CA ASP A 210 -16.25 -16.69 16.19
C ASP A 210 -17.55 -17.15 15.49
N SER A 211 -18.70 -16.66 15.95
CA SER A 211 -20.03 -17.02 15.44
C SER A 211 -20.20 -16.62 13.96
N THR A 212 -19.44 -15.61 13.52
CA THR A 212 -19.46 -15.11 12.16
C THR A 212 -18.32 -15.66 11.29
N GLY A 213 -17.36 -16.36 11.90
CA GLY A 213 -16.10 -16.79 11.26
C GLY A 213 -15.12 -15.64 10.96
N LEU A 214 -15.46 -14.39 11.32
CA LEU A 214 -14.65 -13.22 11.02
C LEU A 214 -13.44 -13.12 11.96
N LYS A 215 -13.58 -13.54 13.22
CA LYS A 215 -12.45 -13.57 14.16
C LYS A 215 -11.34 -14.47 13.62
N SER A 216 -11.65 -15.71 13.23
CA SER A 216 -10.64 -16.60 12.66
C SER A 216 -10.07 -16.07 11.34
N LYS A 217 -10.92 -15.58 10.43
CA LYS A 217 -10.49 -14.98 9.14
C LYS A 217 -9.48 -13.85 9.36
N TYR A 218 -9.79 -12.88 10.21
CA TYR A 218 -8.95 -11.68 10.37
C TYR A 218 -7.78 -11.88 11.33
N ALA A 219 -7.88 -12.81 12.29
CA ALA A 219 -6.72 -13.26 13.04
C ALA A 219 -5.69 -13.92 12.11
N GLN A 220 -6.15 -14.77 11.18
CA GLN A 220 -5.27 -15.38 10.18
C GLN A 220 -4.68 -14.34 9.22
N LEU A 221 -5.48 -13.36 8.77
CA LEU A 221 -4.96 -12.27 7.95
C LEU A 221 -3.86 -11.47 8.66
N LYS A 222 -4.02 -11.21 9.96
CA LYS A 222 -3.01 -10.53 10.78
C LYS A 222 -1.73 -11.36 10.89
N ALA A 223 -1.86 -12.66 11.22
CA ALA A 223 -0.75 -13.60 11.28
C ALA A 223 0.03 -13.66 9.96
N ASN A 224 -0.68 -13.78 8.83
CA ASN A 224 -0.09 -13.77 7.48
C ASN A 224 0.74 -12.52 7.24
N ARG A 225 0.23 -11.34 7.58
CA ARG A 225 0.96 -10.08 7.37
C ARG A 225 2.18 -9.91 8.25
N GLU A 226 2.08 -10.29 9.52
CA GLU A 226 3.22 -10.24 10.44
C GLU A 226 4.32 -11.18 9.98
N PHE A 227 3.94 -12.37 9.51
CA PHE A 227 4.84 -13.33 8.87
C PHE A 227 5.50 -12.75 7.61
N ASP A 228 4.72 -12.23 6.65
CA ASP A 228 5.23 -11.68 5.40
C ASP A 228 6.21 -10.53 5.64
N LYS A 229 5.89 -9.62 6.58
CA LYS A 229 6.78 -8.52 6.97
C LYS A 229 8.10 -9.05 7.55
N ALA A 230 8.05 -10.07 8.38
CA ALA A 230 9.23 -10.67 8.98
C ALA A 230 10.08 -11.43 7.95
N LEU A 231 9.43 -12.17 7.04
CA LEU A 231 10.08 -12.87 5.94
C LEU A 231 10.73 -11.89 4.97
N GLN A 232 10.04 -10.80 4.61
CA GLN A 232 10.60 -9.75 3.76
C GLN A 232 11.83 -9.11 4.40
N ALA A 233 11.78 -8.79 5.70
CA ALA A 233 12.92 -8.24 6.43
C ALA A 233 14.10 -9.22 6.46
N LEU A 234 13.84 -10.52 6.65
CA LEU A 234 14.84 -11.57 6.54
C LEU A 234 15.48 -11.57 5.15
N LEU A 235 14.68 -11.60 4.08
CA LEU A 235 15.17 -11.63 2.70
C LEU A 235 15.98 -10.38 2.33
N GLN A 236 15.56 -9.20 2.78
CA GLN A 236 16.29 -7.95 2.59
C GLN A 236 17.64 -7.92 3.33
N SER A 237 17.79 -8.69 4.42
CA SER A 237 19.04 -8.79 5.17
C SER A 237 20.09 -9.70 4.51
N LEU A 238 19.70 -10.47 3.49
CA LEU A 238 20.60 -11.37 2.78
C LEU A 238 21.48 -10.60 1.79
N THR A 239 22.79 -10.64 1.99
CA THR A 239 23.80 -9.96 1.17
C THR A 239 24.71 -10.94 0.41
N SER A 240 24.74 -12.22 0.80
CA SER A 240 25.50 -13.26 0.10
C SER A 240 24.80 -14.62 0.10
N LYS A 241 25.23 -15.52 -0.78
CA LYS A 241 24.68 -16.90 -0.87
C LYS A 241 25.06 -17.76 0.35
N ASP A 242 26.14 -17.43 1.05
CA ASP A 242 26.59 -18.21 2.20
C ASP A 242 25.61 -18.11 3.39
N GLN A 243 24.76 -17.08 3.39
CA GLN A 243 23.73 -16.87 4.41
C GLN A 243 22.46 -17.71 4.20
N LEU A 244 22.31 -18.41 3.05
CA LEU A 244 21.08 -19.12 2.71
C LEU A 244 20.75 -20.26 3.69
N GLY A 245 21.76 -20.95 4.23
CA GLY A 245 21.54 -22.01 5.22
C GLY A 245 21.03 -21.49 6.57
N GLU A 246 21.52 -20.33 7.02
CA GLU A 246 21.02 -19.66 8.23
C GLU A 246 19.63 -19.05 7.99
N ALA A 247 19.42 -18.44 6.82
CA ALA A 247 18.12 -17.91 6.42
C ALA A 247 17.04 -19.00 6.41
N ALA A 248 17.37 -20.19 5.91
CA ALA A 248 16.48 -21.35 5.93
C ALA A 248 16.05 -21.75 7.36
N LYS A 249 16.92 -21.63 8.35
CA LYS A 249 16.57 -21.87 9.77
C LYS A 249 15.66 -20.77 10.33
N LYS A 250 15.96 -19.50 9.99
CA LYS A 250 15.11 -18.37 10.39
C LYS A 250 13.69 -18.48 9.82
N ILE A 251 13.52 -19.07 8.63
CA ILE A 251 12.16 -19.36 8.10
C ILE A 251 11.38 -20.26 9.06
N ASP A 252 11.99 -21.29 9.65
CA ASP A 252 11.33 -22.18 10.62
C ASP A 252 10.89 -21.40 11.87
N GLU A 253 11.78 -20.54 12.40
CA GLU A 253 11.46 -19.67 13.54
C GLU A 253 10.30 -18.72 13.24
N LEU A 254 10.22 -18.19 12.02
CA LEU A 254 9.12 -17.32 11.60
C LEU A 254 7.80 -18.09 11.45
N LEU A 255 7.84 -19.30 10.90
CA LEU A 255 6.67 -20.16 10.74
C LEU A 255 6.09 -20.54 12.10
N GLU A 256 6.95 -20.92 13.04
CA GLU A 256 6.55 -21.24 14.42
C GLU A 256 6.05 -20.02 15.18
N LYS A 257 6.64 -18.85 14.95
CA LYS A 257 6.24 -17.64 15.68
C LYS A 257 4.90 -17.07 15.22
N HIS A 258 4.64 -17.08 13.92
CA HIS A 258 3.52 -16.34 13.33
C HIS A 258 2.36 -17.22 12.86
N HIS A 259 2.58 -18.53 12.68
CA HIS A 259 1.55 -19.47 12.21
C HIS A 259 0.74 -18.95 11.01
N PRO A 260 1.39 -18.60 9.88
CA PRO A 260 0.68 -18.14 8.70
C PRO A 260 -0.21 -19.27 8.13
N GLY A 261 -1.18 -18.87 7.30
CA GLY A 261 -2.11 -19.79 6.66
C GLY A 261 -1.39 -20.75 5.71
N ALA A 262 -2.08 -21.85 5.39
CA ALA A 262 -1.51 -22.97 4.63
C ALA A 262 -0.74 -22.54 3.38
N GLU A 263 -1.29 -21.65 2.55
CA GLU A 263 -0.63 -21.19 1.32
C GLU A 263 0.74 -20.53 1.59
N LEU A 264 0.80 -19.54 2.48
CA LEU A 264 2.07 -18.86 2.83
C LEU A 264 3.05 -19.80 3.52
N HIS A 265 2.56 -20.73 4.32
CA HIS A 265 3.36 -21.77 4.93
C HIS A 265 3.99 -22.68 3.85
N GLN A 266 3.21 -23.16 2.88
CA GLN A 266 3.71 -23.93 1.74
C GLN A 266 4.75 -23.14 0.93
N GLN A 267 4.47 -21.87 0.61
CA GLN A 267 5.39 -21.00 -0.14
C GLN A 267 6.72 -20.80 0.58
N SER A 268 6.70 -20.69 1.90
CA SER A 268 7.88 -20.44 2.71
C SER A 268 8.75 -21.69 2.88
N LEU A 269 8.13 -22.86 3.04
CA LEU A 269 8.85 -24.14 3.00
C LEU A 269 9.39 -24.44 1.60
N PHE A 270 8.68 -24.03 0.54
CA PHE A 270 9.22 -24.12 -0.82
C PHE A 270 10.41 -23.18 -1.04
N LEU A 271 10.36 -21.96 -0.49
CA LEU A 271 11.49 -21.04 -0.48
C LEU A 271 12.68 -21.64 0.28
N LYS A 272 12.45 -22.25 1.45
CA LYS A 272 13.46 -22.98 2.23
C LYS A 272 14.10 -24.11 1.40
N PHE A 273 13.30 -24.93 0.70
CA PHE A 273 13.80 -25.93 -0.24
C PHE A 273 14.77 -25.30 -1.26
N ARG A 274 14.38 -24.17 -1.88
CA ARG A 274 15.23 -23.50 -2.88
C ARG A 274 16.53 -22.97 -2.29
N MET A 275 16.51 -22.49 -1.06
CA MET A 275 17.71 -22.01 -0.35
C MET A 275 18.70 -23.13 -0.05
N LEU A 276 18.19 -24.32 0.30
CA LEU A 276 19.01 -25.47 0.72
C LEU A 276 19.41 -26.38 -0.46
N TYR A 277 18.72 -26.32 -1.59
CA TYR A 277 18.83 -27.33 -2.66
C TYR A 277 20.26 -27.62 -3.15
N GLN A 278 21.12 -26.60 -3.20
CA GLN A 278 22.51 -26.76 -3.66
C GLN A 278 23.47 -27.19 -2.55
N SER A 279 23.24 -26.76 -1.31
CA SER A 279 24.17 -26.93 -0.19
C SER A 279 23.84 -28.13 0.69
N ASN A 280 22.57 -28.50 0.80
CA ASN A 280 22.10 -29.63 1.61
C ASN A 280 20.85 -30.26 0.95
N ARG A 281 21.08 -31.29 0.12
CA ARG A 281 20.02 -31.96 -0.66
C ARG A 281 18.99 -32.69 0.21
N GLU A 282 19.42 -33.24 1.34
CA GLU A 282 18.55 -33.97 2.27
C GLU A 282 17.58 -33.01 2.95
N ALA A 283 18.09 -31.97 3.61
CA ALA A 283 17.25 -30.95 4.24
C ALA A 283 16.37 -30.18 3.22
N ALA A 284 16.83 -30.02 1.98
CA ALA A 284 16.01 -29.46 0.92
C ALA A 284 14.83 -30.39 0.58
N ARG A 285 15.06 -31.71 0.50
CA ARG A 285 14.00 -32.69 0.26
C ARG A 285 12.96 -32.66 1.38
N GLU A 286 13.39 -32.70 2.64
CA GLU A 286 12.51 -32.60 3.81
C GLU A 286 11.65 -31.32 3.78
N ALA A 287 12.25 -30.16 3.48
CA ALA A 287 11.50 -28.92 3.36
C ALA A 287 10.42 -28.98 2.26
N LEU A 288 10.70 -29.65 1.15
CA LEU A 288 9.74 -29.82 0.06
C LEU A 288 8.63 -30.84 0.41
N GLU A 289 8.94 -31.89 1.17
CA GLU A 289 7.95 -32.84 1.70
C GLU A 289 7.03 -32.16 2.69
N ALA A 290 7.59 -31.44 3.68
CA ALA A 290 6.83 -30.65 4.63
C ALA A 290 5.92 -29.62 3.93
N ALA A 291 6.40 -28.96 2.87
CA ALA A 291 5.59 -28.05 2.07
C ALA A 291 4.38 -28.75 1.42
N ILE A 292 4.51 -30.00 0.99
CA ILE A 292 3.39 -30.77 0.45
C ILE A 292 2.41 -31.16 1.55
N GLU A 293 2.90 -31.49 2.74
CA GLU A 293 2.09 -31.97 3.87
C GLU A 293 1.21 -30.91 4.51
N VAL A 294 1.59 -29.63 4.44
CA VAL A 294 0.79 -28.51 4.99
C VAL A 294 -0.64 -28.48 4.44
N ASP A 295 -0.81 -28.67 3.12
CA ASP A 295 -2.10 -28.89 2.47
C ASP A 295 -1.92 -29.80 1.25
N PRO A 296 -2.07 -31.12 1.41
CA PRO A 296 -1.78 -32.10 0.35
C PRO A 296 -2.71 -32.00 -0.87
N ASN A 297 -3.84 -31.33 -0.72
CA ASN A 297 -4.90 -31.20 -1.73
C ASN A 297 -4.87 -29.84 -2.43
N SER A 298 -3.97 -28.92 -2.03
CA SER A 298 -3.83 -27.62 -2.68
C SER A 298 -3.28 -27.73 -4.10
N ALA A 299 -3.62 -26.76 -4.95
CA ALA A 299 -3.03 -26.64 -6.28
C ALA A 299 -1.49 -26.54 -6.21
N MET A 300 -0.99 -25.87 -5.17
CA MET A 300 0.45 -25.75 -4.91
C MET A 300 1.08 -27.11 -4.58
N ALA A 301 0.46 -27.95 -3.73
CA ALA A 301 0.97 -29.29 -3.44
C ALA A 301 1.08 -30.15 -4.71
N GLY A 302 0.15 -30.02 -5.66
CA GLY A 302 0.25 -30.64 -6.98
C GLY A 302 1.52 -30.21 -7.74
N GLN A 303 1.82 -28.91 -7.75
CA GLN A 303 3.04 -28.37 -8.35
C GLN A 303 4.30 -28.86 -7.63
N LEU A 304 4.30 -28.84 -6.29
CA LEU A 304 5.42 -29.27 -5.44
C LEU A 304 5.74 -30.74 -5.62
N LYS A 305 4.74 -31.63 -5.72
CA LYS A 305 4.93 -33.06 -6.07
C LYS A 305 5.61 -33.22 -7.43
N GLY A 306 5.29 -32.36 -8.40
CA GLY A 306 5.98 -32.30 -9.69
C GLY A 306 7.44 -31.85 -9.58
N VAL A 307 7.72 -30.86 -8.73
CA VAL A 307 9.10 -30.43 -8.43
C VAL A 307 9.88 -31.55 -7.76
N MET A 308 9.31 -32.21 -6.75
CA MET A 308 9.90 -33.33 -6.02
C MET A 308 10.38 -34.42 -6.98
N ARG A 309 9.48 -34.88 -7.87
CA ARG A 309 9.79 -35.91 -8.87
C ARG A 309 10.92 -35.50 -9.82
N ARG A 310 11.00 -34.23 -10.23
CA ARG A 310 12.04 -33.75 -11.16
C ARG A 310 13.38 -33.54 -10.45
N ALA A 311 13.35 -32.93 -9.27
CA ALA A 311 14.53 -32.54 -8.52
C ALA A 311 15.26 -33.75 -7.93
N PHE A 312 14.54 -34.82 -7.54
CA PHE A 312 15.10 -35.98 -6.86
C PHE A 312 15.01 -37.29 -7.66
N LYS A 313 14.74 -37.21 -8.97
CA LYS A 313 14.62 -38.36 -9.89
C LYS A 313 15.87 -39.26 -9.96
N GLU A 314 17.02 -38.79 -9.49
CA GLU A 314 18.30 -39.52 -9.52
C GLU A 314 18.61 -40.31 -8.23
N SER A 315 17.90 -40.07 -7.11
CA SER A 315 18.15 -40.82 -5.87
C SER A 315 17.48 -42.20 -5.86
N GLU A 316 16.28 -42.33 -6.45
CA GLU A 316 15.52 -43.60 -6.49
C GLU A 316 16.19 -44.66 -7.39
N LYS A 317 16.82 -44.26 -8.49
CA LYS A 317 17.54 -45.19 -9.39
C LYS A 317 18.84 -45.75 -8.81
N LYS A 318 19.42 -45.12 -7.78
CA LYS A 318 20.66 -45.60 -7.14
C LYS A 318 20.39 -46.61 -6.02
N GLU A 319 19.22 -46.55 -5.38
CA GLU A 319 18.79 -47.55 -4.40
C GLU A 319 18.32 -48.84 -5.09
N GLU A 320 17.55 -48.76 -6.17
CA GLU A 320 17.16 -49.95 -6.96
C GLU A 320 18.36 -50.71 -7.56
N LYS A 321 19.45 -50.01 -7.89
CA LYS A 321 20.69 -50.66 -8.37
C LYS A 321 21.51 -51.31 -7.25
N LYS A 322 21.40 -50.87 -5.99
CA LYS A 322 22.09 -51.51 -4.86
C LYS A 322 21.37 -52.78 -4.40
N ASP A 323 20.04 -52.80 -4.45
CA ASP A 323 19.25 -53.98 -4.10
C ASP A 323 19.18 -55.02 -5.23
N GLY A 324 19.41 -54.61 -6.47
CA GLY A 324 19.48 -55.50 -7.64
C GLY A 324 20.80 -56.25 -7.83
N ASP A 325 21.89 -55.82 -7.19
CA ASP A 325 23.24 -56.43 -7.30
C ASP A 325 23.58 -57.39 -6.14
N SER A 326 22.62 -57.65 -5.24
CA SER A 326 22.75 -58.61 -4.12
C SER A 326 21.97 -59.92 -4.33
N LYS A 327 21.80 -60.36 -5.59
CA LYS A 327 21.24 -61.68 -5.92
C LYS A 327 22.17 -62.52 -6.77
#